data_AF-A0AAX1D5V2-F1
#
_entry.id   AF-A0AAX1D5V2-F1
#
_cell.length_a   1.000
_cell.length_b   1.000
_cell.length_c   1.000
_cell.angle_alpha   90.00
_cell.angle_beta   90.00
_cell.angle_gamma   90.00
#
_symmetry.space_group_name_H-M   'P 1'
#
loop_
_entity.id
_entity.type
_entity.pdbx_description
1 polymer ?
#
loop_
_entity_poly.entity_id
_entity_poly.type
_entity_poly.pdbx_seq_one_letter_code
_entity_poly.pdbx_strand_id
1 'polypeptide(L)' 'MYEDIQKQGAKAAMHGASKLDCPYLRLNLLPARSAEPIGQWLAKVLAWEAGWNRQQCARTRVM' A
#
# COMPACT_ATOMS: atom_id res chain seq x y z
N MET A 1 10.33 -2.11 -9.99
CA MET A 1 10.99 -2.50 -8.71
C MET A 1 10.03 -2.71 -7.54
N TYR A 2 8.96 -1.90 -7.35
CA TYR A 2 7.91 -2.18 -6.33
C TYR A 2 6.56 -2.57 -6.95
N GLU A 3 6.60 -3.26 -8.09
CA GLU A 3 5.41 -3.59 -8.87
C GLU A 3 4.52 -4.60 -8.16
N ASP A 4 5.11 -5.54 -7.42
CA ASP A 4 4.39 -6.49 -6.58
C ASP A 4 3.62 -5.79 -5.45
N ILE A 5 4.20 -4.75 -4.87
CA ILE A 5 3.58 -3.95 -3.81
C ILE A 5 2.43 -3.11 -4.37
N GLN A 6 2.60 -2.53 -5.56
CA GLN A 6 1.50 -1.85 -6.27
C GLN A 6 0.36 -2.84 -6.58
N LYS A 7 0.66 -4.05 -7.04
CA LYS A 7 -0.34 -5.10 -7.28
C LYS A 7 -1.06 -5.51 -5.99
N GLN A 8 -0.36 -5.59 -4.87
CA GLN A 8 -0.99 -5.83 -3.56
C GLN A 8 -1.94 -4.70 -3.17
N GLY A 9 -1.54 -3.44 -3.36
CA GLY A 9 -2.41 -2.27 -3.12
C GLY A 9 -3.66 -2.29 -3.99
N ALA A 10 -3.51 -2.62 -5.27
CA ALA A 10 -4.62 -2.76 -6.20
C ALA A 10 -5.58 -3.91 -5.80
N LYS A 11 -5.05 -5.09 -5.41
CA LYS A 11 -5.87 -6.20 -4.92
C LYS A 11 -6.63 -5.84 -3.63
N ALA A 12 -5.99 -5.12 -2.71
CA ALA A 12 -6.62 -4.66 -1.48
C ALA A 12 -7.78 -3.68 -1.77
N ALA A 13 -7.57 -2.72 -2.67
CA ALA A 13 -8.63 -1.83 -3.15
C ALA A 13 -9.79 -2.59 -3.83
N MET A 14 -9.47 -3.64 -4.59
CA MET A 14 -10.46 -4.50 -5.24
C MET A 14 -11.34 -5.26 -4.22
N HIS A 15 -10.74 -5.69 -3.11
CA HIS A 15 -11.45 -6.31 -1.98
C HIS A 15 -12.23 -5.30 -1.10
N GLY A 16 -12.16 -3.99 -1.39
CA GLY A 16 -12.82 -2.95 -0.60
C GLY A 16 -12.08 -2.57 0.69
N ALA A 17 -10.82 -2.97 0.84
CA ALA A 17 -10.01 -2.60 1.99
C ALA A 17 -9.75 -1.08 2.01
N SER A 18 -9.81 -0.49 3.20
CA SER A 18 -9.48 0.93 3.41
C SER A 18 -7.98 1.17 3.36
N LYS A 19 -7.57 2.41 3.11
CA LYS A 19 -6.14 2.82 3.12
C LYS A 19 -5.42 2.47 4.44
N LEU A 20 -6.18 2.40 5.53
CA LEU A 20 -5.72 2.03 6.88
C LEU A 20 -5.48 0.52 7.05
N ASP A 21 -6.03 -0.32 6.18
CA ASP A 21 -5.76 -1.77 6.15
C ASP A 21 -4.42 -2.11 5.48
N CYS A 22 -3.65 -1.08 5.12
CA CYS A 22 -2.34 -1.25 4.54
C CYS A 22 -1.45 -2.08 5.48
N PRO A 23 -0.98 -3.26 5.06
CA PRO A 23 -0.22 -4.15 5.92
C PRO A 23 1.10 -3.52 6.37
N TYR A 24 1.65 -2.61 5.58
CA TYR A 24 2.87 -1.85 5.89
C TYR A 24 2.67 -0.74 6.91
N LEU A 25 1.44 -0.23 7.07
CA LEU A 25 1.07 0.73 8.12
C LEU A 25 0.81 0.05 9.47
N ARG A 26 0.65 -1.28 9.51
CA ARG A 26 0.53 -1.98 10.79
C ARG A 26 1.84 -1.86 11.56
N LEU A 27 1.72 -1.50 12.85
CA LEU A 27 2.79 -1.31 13.82
C LEU A 27 3.83 -2.46 13.86
N ASN A 28 3.47 -3.66 13.40
CA ASN A 28 4.37 -4.81 13.32
C ASN A 28 5.47 -4.71 12.26
N LEU A 29 5.38 -3.78 11.32
CA LEU A 29 6.40 -3.49 10.29
C LEU A 29 7.11 -2.14 10.52
N LEU A 30 6.95 -1.55 11.71
CA LEU A 30 7.67 -0.35 12.07
C LEU A 30 9.19 -0.58 11.90
N PRO A 31 9.92 0.37 11.29
CA PRO A 31 11.38 0.33 11.22
C PRO A 31 12.05 0.39 12.61
N ALA A 32 11.27 0.66 13.66
CA ALA A 32 11.72 0.46 15.04
C ALA A 32 11.97 -1.02 15.39
N ARG A 33 11.40 -1.96 14.62
CA ARG A 33 11.51 -3.42 14.84
C ARG A 33 12.18 -4.16 13.67
N SER A 34 11.98 -3.70 12.43
CA SER A 34 12.79 -4.12 11.29
C SER A 34 13.95 -3.16 11.14
N ALA A 35 15.20 -3.63 11.21
CA ALA A 35 16.42 -2.84 11.02
C ALA A 35 16.59 -2.27 9.59
N GLU A 36 15.50 -1.91 8.92
CA GLU A 36 15.47 -1.29 7.60
C GLU A 36 15.46 0.24 7.73
N PRO A 37 16.14 0.94 6.80
CA PRO A 37 16.09 2.39 6.75
C PRO A 37 14.66 2.87 6.44
N ILE A 38 14.21 3.86 7.21
CA ILE A 38 12.84 4.41 7.14
C ILE A 38 12.44 4.88 5.74
N GLY A 39 13.41 5.30 4.93
CA GLY A 39 13.19 5.70 3.54
C GLY A 39 12.80 4.55 2.63
N GLN A 40 13.35 3.34 2.82
CA GLN A 40 12.90 2.16 2.07
C GLN A 40 11.50 1.73 2.49
N TRP A 41 11.20 1.77 3.78
CA TRP A 41 9.85 1.47 4.28
C TRP A 41 8.81 2.45 3.71
N LEU A 42 9.10 3.75 3.74
CA LEU A 42 8.25 4.78 3.11
C LEU A 42 8.06 4.53 1.62
N ALA A 43 9.11 4.16 0.89
CA ALA A 43 9.01 3.85 -0.54
C ALA A 43 8.06 2.67 -0.81
N LYS A 44 8.08 1.64 0.04
CA LYS A 44 7.14 0.50 -0.03
C LYS A 44 5.70 0.92 0.27
N VAL A 45 5.49 1.72 1.32
CA VAL A 45 4.16 2.24 1.69
C VAL A 45 3.58 3.09 0.55
N LEU A 46 4.38 4.02 0.01
CA LEU A 46 3.98 4.88 -1.11
C LEU A 46 3.67 4.06 -2.38
N ALA A 47 4.45 3.01 -2.67
CA ALA A 47 4.16 2.12 -3.78
C ALA A 47 2.83 1.38 -3.59
N TRP A 48 2.53 0.90 -2.38
CA TRP A 48 1.25 0.25 -2.07
C TRP A 48 0.08 1.23 -2.24
N GLU A 49 0.20 2.43 -1.66
CA GLU A 49 -0.82 3.47 -1.75
C GLU A 49 -1.07 3.91 -3.19
N ALA A 50 -0.03 4.00 -4.03
CA ALA A 50 -0.17 4.34 -5.44
C ALA A 50 -1.01 3.30 -6.20
N GLY A 51 -0.77 2.01 -5.96
CA GLY A 51 -1.56 0.92 -6.55
C GLY A 51 -3.01 0.92 -6.07
N TRP A 52 -3.22 1.12 -4.77
CA TRP A 52 -4.55 1.22 -4.17
C TRP A 52 -5.34 2.43 -4.70
N ASN A 53 -4.70 3.61 -4.76
CA ASN A 53 -5.33 4.84 -5.22
C ASN A 53 -5.74 4.74 -6.70
N ARG A 54 -4.86 4.19 -7.55
CA ARG A 54 -5.21 3.93 -8.96
C ARG A 54 -6.44 3.04 -9.11
N GLN A 55 -6.53 1.96 -8.34
CA GLN A 55 -7.66 1.06 -8.39
C GLN A 55 -8.94 1.69 -7.81
N GLN A 56 -8.84 2.46 -6.73
CA GLN A 56 -9.97 3.19 -6.16
C GLN A 56 -10.49 4.27 -7.12
N CYS A 57 -9.59 5.04 -7.73
CA CYS A 57 -9.95 6.05 -8.72
C CYS A 57 -10.63 5.40 -9.94
N ALA A 58 -10.15 4.23 -10.39
CA ALA A 58 -10.81 3.44 -11.42
C ALA A 58 -12.20 2.93 -10.99
N ARG A 59 -12.40 2.58 -9.72
CA ARG A 59 -13.71 2.20 -9.16
C ARG A 59 -14.68 3.37 -9.09
N THR A 60 -14.23 4.52 -8.55
CA THR A 60 -15.06 5.74 -8.43
C THR A 60 -15.48 6.27 -9.79
N ARG A 61 -14.66 6.07 -10.84
CA ARG A 61 -14.97 6.50 -12.20
C ARG A 61 -16.08 5.67 -12.90
N VAL A 62 -16.51 4.55 -12.30
CA VAL A 62 -17.58 3.68 -12.84
C VAL A 62 -18.93 3.97 -12.14
N MET A 63 -19.05 5.09 -11.42
CA MET A 63 -20.32 5.58 -10.86
C MET A 63 -20.77 6.87 -11.54
#